data_AF-A0A371X2J8-F1
#
_entry.id   AF-A0A371X2J8-F1
#
_cell.length_a   1.000
_cell.length_b   1.000
_cell.length_c   1.000
_cell.angle_alpha   90.00
_cell.angle_beta   90.00
_cell.angle_gamma   90.00
#
_symmetry.space_group_name_H-M   'P 1'
#
loop_
_entity.id
_entity.type
_entity.pdbx_description
1 polymer ?
#
loop_
_entity_poly.entity_id
_entity_poly.type
_entity_poly.pdbx_seq_one_letter_code
_entity_poly.pdbx_strand_id
1 'polypeptide(L)'
;MSAAAIGRARRGRRISARLTARRLGVRRIGAIAGFGLLDAVLCLATAYGALPVGPAILVHFGLAGLLFAYLLKTKAEGAIAALSAINLAVMAFAGTVVTLLQILVLSRAAAPASRAEWNRDARREGDDDATRLYEAIVQNQAYQGRKAPERFDRVMSEGSIADRQWVLAQIVRSDRTYPFALVEAGLKSRDIAVRASAAAVYARLREKTIDRQKASEAQKAGEAPRPKDRGA
;
A
#
# COMPACT_ATOMS: atom_id res chain seq x y z
N MET A 1 -46.29 45.56 -46.85
CA MET A 1 -44.90 45.10 -46.60
C MET A 1 -44.52 44.04 -47.63
N SER A 2 -43.42 44.22 -48.36
CA SER A 2 -42.99 43.28 -49.42
C SER A 2 -42.51 41.94 -48.83
N ALA A 3 -42.82 40.82 -49.49
CA ALA A 3 -42.34 39.47 -49.14
C ALA A 3 -40.79 39.42 -49.00
N ALA A 4 -40.07 40.26 -49.73
CA ALA A 4 -38.62 40.39 -49.64
C ALA A 4 -38.14 40.96 -48.28
N ALA A 5 -38.93 41.81 -47.63
CA ALA A 5 -38.62 42.34 -46.30
C ALA A 5 -38.76 41.26 -45.21
N ILE A 6 -39.80 40.42 -45.30
CA ILE A 6 -40.03 39.31 -44.37
C ILE A 6 -38.92 38.25 -44.51
N GLY A 7 -38.49 37.96 -45.75
CA GLY A 7 -37.38 37.04 -46.02
C GLY A 7 -36.04 37.49 -45.43
N ARG A 8 -35.70 38.78 -45.57
CA ARG A 8 -34.47 39.36 -44.99
C ARG A 8 -34.48 39.32 -43.45
N ALA A 9 -35.61 39.64 -42.82
CA ALA A 9 -35.76 39.57 -41.35
C ALA A 9 -35.65 38.14 -40.79
N ARG A 10 -36.16 37.13 -41.50
CA ARG A 10 -35.98 35.72 -41.11
C ARG A 10 -34.54 35.24 -41.27
N ARG A 11 -33.83 35.68 -42.32
CA ARG A 11 -32.43 35.32 -42.57
C ARG A 11 -31.49 35.91 -41.51
N GLY A 12 -31.71 37.18 -41.11
CA GLY A 12 -30.95 37.83 -40.03
C GLY A 12 -31.12 37.15 -38.67
N ARG A 13 -32.34 36.73 -38.31
CA ARG A 13 -32.60 35.96 -37.07
C ARG A 13 -31.89 34.61 -37.05
N ARG A 14 -31.87 33.89 -38.17
CA ARG A 14 -31.16 32.59 -38.27
C ARG A 14 -29.64 32.75 -38.11
N ILE A 15 -29.04 33.80 -38.68
CA ILE A 15 -27.59 34.05 -38.56
C ILE A 15 -27.24 34.42 -37.12
N SER A 16 -28.02 35.29 -36.49
CA SER A 16 -27.81 35.70 -35.09
C SER A 16 -27.91 34.50 -34.14
N ALA A 17 -28.93 33.64 -34.30
CA ALA A 17 -29.08 32.43 -33.49
C ALA A 17 -27.88 31.48 -33.62
N ARG A 18 -27.34 31.29 -34.84
CA ARG A 18 -26.16 30.45 -35.08
C ARG A 18 -24.89 31.01 -34.42
N LEU A 19 -24.70 32.34 -34.46
CA LEU A 19 -23.56 32.98 -33.82
C LEU A 19 -23.63 32.85 -32.29
N THR A 20 -24.82 33.03 -31.69
CA THR A 20 -25.02 32.86 -30.25
C THR A 20 -24.78 31.40 -29.83
N ALA A 21 -25.27 30.43 -30.60
CA ALA A 21 -25.04 29.00 -30.35
C ALA A 21 -23.55 28.62 -30.43
N ARG A 22 -22.81 29.14 -31.42
CA ARG A 22 -21.35 28.93 -31.53
C ARG A 22 -20.59 29.51 -30.34
N ARG A 23 -20.92 30.74 -29.93
CA ARG A 23 -20.28 31.39 -28.76
C ARG A 23 -20.54 30.61 -27.47
N LEU A 24 -21.76 30.09 -27.28
CA LEU A 24 -22.09 29.22 -26.16
C LEU A 24 -21.29 27.91 -26.19
N GLY A 25 -21.14 27.28 -27.36
CA GLY A 25 -20.33 26.09 -27.53
C GLY A 25 -18.87 26.29 -27.14
N VAL A 26 -18.24 27.36 -27.64
CA VAL A 26 -16.83 27.69 -27.32
C VAL A 26 -16.65 27.95 -25.83
N ARG A 27 -17.56 28.69 -25.19
CA ARG A 27 -17.49 28.94 -23.73
C ARG A 27 -17.60 27.65 -22.92
N ARG A 28 -18.45 26.70 -23.34
CA ARG A 28 -18.59 25.40 -22.67
C ARG A 28 -17.33 24.55 -22.81
N ILE A 29 -16.76 24.48 -24.01
CA ILE A 29 -15.51 23.74 -24.25
C ILE A 29 -14.37 24.35 -23.41
N GLY A 30 -14.24 25.68 -23.40
CA GLY A 30 -13.24 26.38 -22.60
C GLY A 30 -13.39 26.10 -21.10
N ALA A 31 -14.62 26.09 -20.58
CA ALA A 31 -14.86 25.75 -19.18
C ALA A 31 -14.43 24.32 -18.84
N ILE A 32 -14.84 23.33 -19.66
CA ILE A 32 -14.50 21.92 -19.47
C ILE A 32 -12.98 21.70 -19.52
N ALA A 33 -12.29 22.32 -20.48
CA ALA A 33 -10.84 22.27 -20.60
C ALA A 33 -10.14 22.93 -19.38
N GLY A 34 -10.67 24.05 -18.89
CA GLY A 34 -10.17 24.72 -17.70
C GLY A 34 -10.25 23.86 -16.43
N PHE A 35 -11.35 23.14 -16.22
CA PHE A 35 -11.48 22.19 -15.12
C PHE A 35 -10.44 21.06 -15.20
N GLY A 36 -10.26 20.48 -16.39
CA GLY A 36 -9.24 19.43 -16.60
C GLY A 36 -7.82 19.93 -16.33
N LEU A 37 -7.49 21.15 -16.76
CA LEU A 37 -6.18 21.74 -16.50
C LEU A 37 -5.94 22.01 -15.00
N LEU A 38 -6.94 22.55 -14.30
CA LEU A 38 -6.85 22.79 -12.85
C LEU A 38 -6.60 21.49 -12.08
N ASP A 39 -7.27 20.41 -12.47
CA ASP A 39 -7.10 19.11 -11.83
C ASP A 39 -5.73 18.49 -12.11
N ALA A 40 -5.21 18.66 -13.33
CA ALA A 40 -3.86 18.24 -13.67
C ALA A 40 -2.81 18.97 -12.82
N VAL A 41 -2.98 20.29 -12.60
CA VAL A 41 -2.12 21.09 -11.73
C VAL A 41 -2.22 20.61 -10.27
N LEU A 42 -3.43 20.30 -9.80
CA LEU A 42 -3.67 19.76 -8.46
C LEU A 42 -2.95 18.42 -8.26
N CYS A 43 -3.03 17.52 -9.25
CA CYS A 43 -2.35 16.24 -9.24
C CYS A 43 -0.82 16.41 -9.21
N LEU A 44 -0.27 17.32 -10.04
CA LEU A 44 1.17 17.62 -10.05
C LEU A 44 1.63 18.20 -8.71
N ALA A 45 0.91 19.18 -8.16
CA ALA A 45 1.23 19.78 -6.85
C ALA A 45 1.27 18.73 -5.74
N THR A 46 0.34 17.78 -5.77
CA THR A 46 0.28 16.67 -4.81
C THR A 46 1.43 15.68 -5.02
N ALA A 47 1.77 15.36 -6.27
CA ALA A 47 2.87 14.45 -6.61
C ALA A 47 4.25 15.00 -6.21
N TYR A 48 4.45 16.32 -6.33
CA TYR A 48 5.67 17.00 -5.88
C TYR A 48 5.67 17.36 -4.39
N GLY A 49 4.63 16.97 -3.63
CA GLY A 49 4.55 17.22 -2.18
C GLY A 49 4.27 18.68 -1.81
N ALA A 50 3.92 19.54 -2.77
CA ALA A 50 3.54 20.93 -2.50
C ALA A 50 2.16 21.05 -1.84
N LEU A 51 1.30 20.04 -2.00
CA LEU A 51 -0.02 19.99 -1.39
C LEU A 51 -0.23 18.65 -0.65
N PRO A 52 -0.74 18.66 0.60
CA PRO A 52 -1.11 17.43 1.28
C PRO A 52 -2.28 16.72 0.59
N VAL A 53 -2.32 15.40 0.68
CA VAL A 53 -3.30 14.54 -0.02
C VAL A 53 -4.74 14.84 0.40
N GLY A 54 -4.99 15.08 1.69
CA GLY A 54 -6.33 15.35 2.21
C GLY A 54 -7.01 16.56 1.55
N PRO A 55 -6.41 17.76 1.61
CA PRO A 55 -6.87 18.93 0.88
C PRO A 55 -6.98 18.71 -0.63
N ALA A 56 -6.02 17.99 -1.25
CA ALA A 56 -6.07 17.71 -2.68
C ALA A 56 -7.33 16.91 -3.06
N ILE A 57 -7.67 15.87 -2.29
CA ILE A 57 -8.88 15.07 -2.48
C ILE A 57 -10.14 15.95 -2.37
N LEU A 58 -10.21 16.81 -1.37
CA LEU A 58 -11.36 17.73 -1.17
C LEU A 58 -11.54 18.67 -2.37
N VAL A 59 -10.45 19.27 -2.86
CA VAL A 59 -10.49 20.18 -4.01
C VAL A 59 -10.88 19.42 -5.28
N HIS A 60 -10.35 18.21 -5.51
CA HIS A 60 -10.69 17.37 -6.65
C HIS A 60 -12.20 17.07 -6.69
N PHE A 61 -12.77 16.58 -5.58
CA PHE A 61 -14.21 16.32 -5.50
C PHE A 61 -15.05 17.59 -5.65
N GLY A 62 -14.57 18.73 -5.13
CA GLY A 62 -15.21 20.03 -5.33
C GLY A 62 -15.25 20.44 -6.80
N LEU A 63 -14.13 20.31 -7.53
CA LEU A 63 -14.03 20.60 -8.96
C LEU A 63 -14.91 19.66 -9.79
N ALA A 64 -14.87 18.36 -9.50
CA ALA A 64 -15.70 17.37 -10.18
C ALA A 64 -17.21 17.64 -9.95
N GLY A 65 -17.60 17.98 -8.72
CA GLY A 65 -18.98 18.33 -8.37
C GLY A 65 -19.45 19.62 -9.05
N LEU A 66 -18.60 20.66 -9.11
CA LEU A 66 -18.90 21.90 -9.82
C LEU A 66 -19.06 21.69 -11.32
N LEU A 67 -18.16 20.91 -11.93
CA LEU A 67 -18.27 20.53 -13.34
C LEU A 67 -19.58 19.76 -13.58
N PHE A 68 -19.91 18.79 -12.73
CA PHE A 68 -21.16 18.04 -12.83
C PHE A 68 -22.40 18.94 -12.72
N ALA A 69 -22.44 19.84 -11.73
CA ALA A 69 -23.54 20.80 -11.57
C ALA A 69 -23.65 21.76 -12.77
N TYR A 70 -22.51 22.21 -13.31
CA TYR A 70 -22.46 23.03 -14.52
C TYR A 70 -23.04 22.30 -15.75
N LEU A 71 -22.76 21.00 -15.87
CA LEU A 71 -23.27 20.17 -16.97
C LEU A 71 -24.78 19.93 -16.85
N LEU A 72 -25.27 19.65 -15.65
CA LEU A 72 -26.71 19.51 -15.39
C LEU A 72 -27.46 20.80 -15.77
N LYS A 73 -26.92 21.96 -15.39
CA LYS A 73 -27.53 23.26 -15.70
C LYS A 73 -27.54 23.58 -17.19
N THR A 74 -26.55 23.10 -17.94
CA THR A 74 -26.38 23.48 -19.34
C THR A 74 -27.13 22.60 -20.35
N LYS A 75 -27.83 21.55 -19.89
CA LYS A 75 -28.53 20.54 -20.73
C LYS A 75 -27.68 20.18 -21.94
N ALA A 76 -26.50 19.63 -21.69
CA ALA A 76 -25.52 19.35 -22.73
C ALA A 76 -26.10 18.37 -23.78
N GLU A 77 -26.17 18.82 -25.03
CA GLU A 77 -26.59 17.98 -26.17
C GLU A 77 -25.39 17.22 -26.75
N GLY A 78 -25.57 15.93 -27.03
CA GLY A 78 -24.68 15.10 -27.85
C GLY A 78 -23.20 15.15 -27.45
N ALA A 79 -22.37 15.69 -28.35
CA ALA A 79 -20.90 15.69 -28.24
C ALA A 79 -20.37 16.38 -26.97
N ILE A 80 -21.07 17.38 -26.43
CA ILE A 80 -20.65 18.05 -25.19
C ILE A 80 -20.84 17.11 -23.99
N ALA A 81 -21.94 16.35 -23.95
CA ALA A 81 -22.15 15.35 -22.91
C ALA A 81 -21.11 14.23 -23.00
N ALA A 82 -20.77 13.77 -24.21
CA ALA A 82 -19.73 12.76 -24.43
C ALA A 82 -18.34 13.25 -23.99
N LEU A 83 -17.92 14.45 -24.41
CA LEU A 83 -16.66 15.07 -23.98
C LEU A 83 -16.60 15.23 -22.46
N SER A 84 -17.73 15.58 -21.85
CA SER A 84 -17.82 15.76 -20.40
C SER A 84 -17.75 14.43 -19.65
N ALA A 85 -18.39 13.37 -20.17
CA ALA A 85 -18.29 12.03 -19.62
C ALA A 85 -16.88 11.46 -19.73
N ILE A 86 -16.20 11.69 -20.87
CA ILE A 86 -14.79 11.33 -21.05
C ILE A 86 -13.92 12.08 -20.05
N ASN A 87 -14.12 13.40 -19.89
CA ASN A 87 -13.32 14.18 -18.96
C ASN A 87 -13.55 13.74 -17.50
N LEU A 88 -14.80 13.43 -17.13
CA LEU A 88 -15.13 12.88 -15.81
C LEU A 88 -14.47 11.52 -15.58
N ALA A 89 -14.47 10.65 -16.59
CA ALA A 89 -13.83 9.34 -16.52
C ALA A 89 -12.30 9.44 -16.40
N VAL A 90 -11.69 10.38 -17.13
CA VAL A 90 -10.25 10.66 -17.05
C VAL A 90 -9.89 11.22 -15.67
N MET A 91 -10.65 12.18 -15.15
CA MET A 91 -10.46 12.72 -13.79
C MET A 91 -10.57 11.61 -12.73
N ALA A 92 -11.59 10.77 -12.82
CA ALA A 92 -11.78 9.66 -11.89
C ALA A 92 -10.60 8.67 -11.95
N PHE A 93 -10.18 8.27 -13.16
CA PHE A 93 -9.11 7.29 -13.31
C PHE A 93 -7.73 7.85 -12.92
N ALA A 94 -7.41 9.08 -13.34
CA ALA A 94 -6.16 9.75 -13.00
C ALA A 94 -6.05 9.97 -11.48
N GLY A 95 -7.13 10.39 -10.83
CA GLY A 95 -7.20 10.52 -9.37
C GLY A 95 -6.87 9.20 -8.65
N THR A 96 -7.44 8.07 -9.10
CA THR A 96 -7.14 6.76 -8.51
C THR A 96 -5.68 6.37 -8.73
N VAL A 97 -5.14 6.57 -9.94
CA VAL A 97 -3.75 6.22 -10.27
C VAL A 97 -2.76 7.03 -9.44
N VAL A 98 -2.95 8.34 -9.31
CA VAL A 98 -2.10 9.22 -8.50
C VAL A 98 -2.16 8.82 -7.03
N THR A 99 -3.35 8.55 -6.50
CA THR A 99 -3.52 8.07 -5.13
C THR A 99 -2.81 6.74 -4.90
N LEU A 100 -2.92 5.81 -5.86
CA LEU A 100 -2.24 4.51 -5.79
C LEU A 100 -0.71 4.65 -5.84
N LEU A 101 -0.21 5.50 -6.75
CA LEU A 101 1.21 5.85 -6.86
C LEU A 101 1.72 6.49 -5.58
N GLN A 102 0.94 7.36 -4.97
CA GLN A 102 1.30 8.02 -3.73
C GLN A 102 1.26 7.06 -2.54
N ILE A 103 0.31 6.12 -2.49
CA ILE A 103 0.34 5.01 -1.52
C ILE A 103 1.58 4.13 -1.74
N LEU A 104 1.96 3.84 -2.99
CA LEU A 104 3.18 3.10 -3.34
C LEU A 104 4.47 3.86 -2.96
N VAL A 105 4.52 5.17 -3.20
CA VAL A 105 5.65 6.02 -2.83
C VAL A 105 5.71 6.19 -1.32
N LEU A 106 4.60 6.44 -0.65
CA LEU A 106 4.52 6.54 0.81
C LEU A 106 4.79 5.20 1.50
N SER A 107 4.38 4.06 0.93
CA SER A 107 4.74 2.74 1.46
C SER A 107 6.20 2.38 1.20
N ARG A 108 6.81 2.92 0.14
CA ARG A 108 8.26 2.83 -0.10
C ARG A 108 9.08 3.82 0.74
N ALA A 109 8.56 5.01 1.03
CA ALA A 109 9.20 6.00 1.90
C ALA A 109 8.99 5.66 3.38
N ALA A 110 7.87 4.99 3.70
CA ALA A 110 7.63 4.27 4.93
C ALA A 110 8.26 2.85 4.91
N ALA A 111 9.17 2.55 3.96
CA ALA A 111 10.22 1.57 4.22
C ALA A 111 11.15 2.22 5.26
N PRO A 112 10.95 1.91 6.54
CA PRO A 112 10.96 2.98 7.51
C PRO A 112 12.36 3.21 8.06
N ALA A 113 12.63 4.45 8.47
CA ALA A 113 13.60 4.74 9.52
C ALA A 113 13.42 3.76 10.69
N SER A 114 12.20 3.30 10.96
CA SER A 114 11.90 2.23 11.93
C SER A 114 12.47 0.85 11.61
N ARG A 115 12.94 0.50 10.41
CA ARG A 115 13.61 -0.80 10.17
C ARG A 115 15.08 -0.72 10.50
N ALA A 116 15.72 0.41 10.16
CA ALA A 116 17.08 0.70 10.55
C ALA A 116 17.17 1.00 12.06
N GLU A 117 16.20 1.72 12.62
CA GLU A 117 16.05 2.01 14.04
C GLU A 117 15.60 0.78 14.82
N TRP A 118 14.63 -0.02 14.36
CA TRP A 118 14.33 -1.33 14.96
C TRP A 118 15.52 -2.29 14.86
N ASN A 119 16.29 -2.31 13.76
CA ASN A 119 17.52 -3.10 13.70
C ASN A 119 18.60 -2.53 14.64
N ARG A 120 18.63 -1.22 14.87
CA ARG A 120 19.56 -0.55 15.79
C ARG A 120 19.19 -0.82 17.24
N ASP A 121 17.91 -0.79 17.57
CA ASP A 121 17.34 -1.09 18.89
C ASP A 121 17.41 -2.58 19.18
N ALA A 122 17.09 -3.45 18.20
CA ALA A 122 17.27 -4.90 18.32
C ALA A 122 18.74 -5.31 18.42
N ARG A 123 19.68 -4.51 17.88
CA ARG A 123 21.13 -4.70 18.09
C ARG A 123 21.57 -4.17 19.45
N ARG A 124 21.08 -3.01 19.91
CA ARG A 124 21.36 -2.47 21.25
C ARG A 124 20.85 -3.38 22.37
N GLU A 125 19.64 -3.93 22.22
CA GLU A 125 19.05 -4.85 23.20
C GLU A 125 19.75 -6.22 23.18
N GLY A 126 20.41 -6.59 22.08
CA GLY A 126 21.26 -7.80 21.98
C GLY A 126 22.70 -7.60 22.46
N ASP A 127 23.29 -6.41 22.25
CA ASP A 127 24.62 -6.06 22.73
C ASP A 127 24.64 -5.97 24.27
N ASP A 128 23.59 -5.46 24.90
CA ASP A 128 23.53 -5.35 26.37
C ASP A 128 23.48 -6.73 27.05
N ASP A 129 22.79 -7.72 26.47
CA ASP A 129 22.79 -9.10 26.95
C ASP A 129 24.14 -9.80 26.72
N ALA A 130 24.81 -9.53 25.59
CA ALA A 130 26.14 -10.07 25.30
C ALA A 130 27.22 -9.47 26.23
N THR A 131 27.14 -8.17 26.49
CA THR A 131 28.02 -7.46 27.44
C THR A 131 27.77 -7.92 28.88
N ARG A 132 26.52 -8.07 29.31
CA ARG A 132 26.19 -8.60 30.64
C ARG A 132 26.59 -10.06 30.82
N LEU A 133 26.51 -10.88 29.78
CA LEU A 133 27.02 -12.25 29.79
C LEU A 133 28.55 -12.25 29.92
N TYR A 134 29.24 -11.39 29.17
CA TYR A 134 30.69 -11.22 29.27
C TYR A 134 31.11 -10.75 30.67
N GLU A 135 30.44 -9.75 31.25
CA GLU A 135 30.70 -9.27 32.61
C GLU A 135 30.44 -10.35 33.66
N ALA A 136 29.37 -11.13 33.54
CA ALA A 136 29.07 -12.23 34.44
C ALA A 136 30.17 -13.32 34.40
N ILE A 137 30.71 -13.64 33.23
CA ILE A 137 31.83 -14.58 33.07
C ILE A 137 33.10 -14.03 33.73
N VAL A 138 33.45 -12.76 33.46
CA VAL A 138 34.65 -12.11 34.03
C VAL A 138 34.56 -12.00 35.56
N GLN A 139 33.37 -11.74 36.10
CA GLN A 139 33.13 -11.60 37.53
C GLN A 139 32.82 -12.93 38.24
N ASN A 140 32.85 -14.06 37.52
CA ASN A 140 32.46 -15.39 38.01
C ASN A 140 31.08 -15.40 38.71
N GLN A 141 30.14 -14.63 38.19
CA GLN A 141 28.75 -14.57 38.65
C GLN A 141 27.84 -15.34 37.68
N ALA A 142 26.77 -15.94 38.20
CA ALA A 142 25.77 -16.59 37.37
C ALA A 142 25.00 -15.54 36.57
N TYR A 143 25.07 -15.61 35.24
CA TYR A 143 24.33 -14.72 34.35
C TYR A 143 22.82 -14.84 34.57
N GLN A 144 22.18 -13.77 35.05
CA GLN A 144 20.72 -13.64 35.15
C GLN A 144 20.19 -12.86 33.95
N GLY A 145 20.10 -13.49 32.77
CA GLY A 145 19.36 -12.90 31.65
C GLY A 145 17.90 -12.64 32.02
N ARG A 146 17.14 -11.89 31.19
CA ARG A 146 15.66 -11.78 31.33
C ARG A 146 15.12 -13.20 31.57
N LYS A 147 14.58 -13.44 32.77
CA LYS A 147 14.10 -14.77 33.19
C LYS A 147 13.21 -15.28 32.07
N ALA A 148 13.65 -16.35 31.39
CA ALA A 148 12.86 -16.94 30.33
C ALA A 148 11.47 -17.21 30.93
N PRO A 149 10.38 -16.72 30.31
CA PRO A 149 9.07 -16.91 30.89
C PRO A 149 8.86 -18.39 31.12
N GLU A 150 8.51 -18.76 32.35
CA GLU A 150 8.45 -20.15 32.78
C GLU A 150 7.46 -20.96 31.93
N ARG A 151 6.56 -20.28 31.20
CA ARG A 151 5.53 -20.82 30.33
C ARG A 151 5.22 -19.92 29.12
N PHE A 152 5.70 -20.32 27.93
CA PHE A 152 5.46 -19.60 26.67
C PHE A 152 3.98 -19.49 26.28
N ASP A 153 3.20 -20.51 26.61
CA ASP A 153 1.74 -20.57 26.48
C ASP A 153 1.06 -19.45 27.28
N ARG A 154 1.50 -19.23 28.52
CA ARG A 154 0.96 -18.16 29.37
C ARG A 154 1.29 -16.77 28.83
N VAL A 155 2.49 -16.57 28.29
CA VAL A 155 2.86 -15.28 27.67
C VAL A 155 2.04 -15.02 26.41
N MET A 156 1.76 -16.06 25.62
CA MET A 156 0.93 -15.92 24.42
C MET A 156 -0.54 -15.58 24.74
N SER A 157 -1.07 -16.02 25.88
CA SER A 157 -2.45 -15.71 26.31
C SER A 157 -2.57 -14.40 27.10
N GLU A 158 -1.68 -14.18 28.07
CA GLU A 158 -1.80 -13.11 29.09
C GLU A 158 -0.76 -12.00 28.92
N GLY A 159 0.32 -12.25 28.17
CA GLY A 159 1.43 -11.30 28.03
C GLY A 159 1.06 -10.05 27.21
N SER A 160 1.90 -9.02 27.31
CA SER A 160 1.75 -7.81 26.50
C SER A 160 1.98 -8.10 25.01
N ILE A 161 1.56 -7.18 24.12
CA ILE A 161 1.84 -7.30 22.68
C ILE A 161 3.35 -7.48 22.43
N ALA A 162 4.19 -6.73 23.16
CA ALA A 162 5.63 -6.81 23.06
C ALA A 162 6.17 -8.19 23.49
N ASP A 163 5.68 -8.74 24.60
CA ASP A 163 6.11 -10.06 25.08
C ASP A 163 5.73 -11.18 24.10
N ARG A 164 4.51 -11.11 23.53
CA ARG A 164 4.04 -12.08 22.53
C ARG A 164 4.89 -12.02 21.26
N GLN A 165 5.20 -10.81 20.78
CA GLN A 165 6.08 -10.63 19.63
C GLN A 165 7.51 -11.09 19.91
N TRP A 166 8.01 -10.88 21.13
CA TRP A 166 9.31 -11.39 21.56
C TRP A 166 9.35 -12.92 21.57
N VAL A 167 8.32 -13.58 22.11
CA VAL A 167 8.22 -15.06 22.08
C VAL A 167 8.23 -15.59 20.65
N LEU A 168 7.45 -14.98 19.76
CA LEU A 168 7.45 -15.34 18.34
C LEU A 168 8.83 -15.14 17.70
N ALA A 169 9.55 -14.09 18.05
CA ALA A 169 10.91 -13.87 17.56
C ALA A 169 11.90 -14.94 18.07
N GLN A 170 11.76 -15.38 19.32
CA GLN A 170 12.59 -16.46 19.88
C GLN A 170 12.36 -17.79 19.15
N ILE A 171 11.11 -18.10 18.80
CA ILE A 171 10.76 -19.30 18.01
C ILE A 171 11.52 -19.32 16.67
N VAL A 172 11.64 -18.17 15.99
CA VAL A 172 12.38 -18.07 14.71
C VAL A 172 13.88 -18.26 14.91
N ARG A 173 14.44 -17.69 15.98
CA ARG A 173 15.88 -17.74 16.27
C ARG A 173 16.35 -19.12 16.70
N SER A 174 15.50 -19.85 17.41
CA SER A 174 15.84 -21.17 17.89
C SER A 174 15.84 -22.21 16.77
N ASP A 175 16.86 -23.06 16.72
CA ASP A 175 16.93 -24.15 15.74
C ASP A 175 16.11 -25.39 16.13
N ARG A 176 15.55 -25.38 17.35
CA ARG A 176 14.73 -26.46 17.90
C ARG A 176 13.35 -26.50 17.27
N THR A 177 12.75 -27.68 17.24
CA THR A 177 11.36 -27.88 16.81
C THR A 177 10.42 -27.29 17.86
N TYR A 178 9.91 -26.08 17.64
CA TYR A 178 8.91 -25.49 18.53
C TYR A 178 7.50 -25.99 18.19
N PRO A 179 6.62 -26.10 19.21
CA PRO A 179 5.25 -26.52 18.98
C PRO A 179 4.53 -25.47 18.15
N PHE A 180 4.06 -25.91 16.98
CA PHE A 180 3.25 -25.14 16.04
C PHE A 180 2.07 -24.42 16.70
N ALA A 181 1.54 -25.01 17.78
CA ALA A 181 0.46 -24.48 18.60
C ALA A 181 0.69 -23.03 19.07
N LEU A 182 1.94 -22.63 19.37
CA LEU A 182 2.24 -21.25 19.79
C LEU A 182 2.12 -20.24 18.66
N VAL A 183 2.54 -20.62 17.45
CA VAL A 183 2.38 -19.80 16.25
C VAL A 183 0.90 -19.69 15.88
N GLU A 184 0.15 -20.79 16.01
CA GLU A 184 -1.29 -20.81 15.79
C GLU A 184 -2.05 -19.92 16.80
N ALA A 185 -1.65 -19.94 18.07
CA ALA A 185 -2.18 -19.03 19.08
C ALA A 185 -1.94 -17.55 18.70
N GLY A 186 -0.74 -17.24 18.18
CA GLY A 186 -0.43 -15.91 17.66
C GLY A 186 -1.27 -15.50 16.46
N LEU A 187 -1.56 -16.42 15.54
CA LEU A 187 -2.44 -16.18 14.37
C LEU A 187 -3.90 -15.92 14.79
N LYS A 188 -4.35 -16.51 15.89
CA LYS A 188 -5.68 -16.31 16.48
C LYS A 188 -5.76 -15.11 17.43
N SER A 189 -4.66 -14.39 17.65
CA SER A 189 -4.63 -13.22 18.53
C SER A 189 -5.61 -12.14 18.06
N ARG A 190 -6.24 -11.42 18.99
CA ARG A 190 -7.10 -10.27 18.67
C ARG A 190 -6.28 -9.09 18.13
N ASP A 191 -5.02 -9.00 18.52
CA ASP A 191 -4.11 -7.91 18.16
C ASP A 191 -3.52 -8.11 16.75
N ILE A 192 -3.74 -7.13 15.87
CA ILE A 192 -3.28 -7.16 14.46
C ILE A 192 -1.76 -7.34 14.38
N ALA A 193 -1.01 -6.65 15.25
CA ALA A 193 0.45 -6.70 15.26
C ALA A 193 0.99 -8.10 15.59
N VAL A 194 0.35 -8.80 16.55
CA VAL A 194 0.73 -10.17 16.93
C VAL A 194 0.40 -11.16 15.81
N ARG A 195 -0.76 -11.02 15.15
CA ARG A 195 -1.12 -11.85 13.99
C ARG A 195 -0.14 -11.70 12.84
N ALA A 196 0.25 -10.47 12.52
CA ALA A 196 1.22 -10.19 11.47
C ALA A 196 2.58 -10.83 11.78
N SER A 197 3.07 -10.70 13.02
CA SER A 197 4.30 -11.35 13.46
C SER A 197 4.19 -12.88 13.37
N ALA A 198 3.09 -13.47 13.83
CA ALA A 198 2.90 -14.92 13.79
C ALA A 198 2.83 -15.47 12.35
N ALA A 199 2.20 -14.75 11.42
CA ALA A 199 2.18 -15.10 10.00
C ALA A 199 3.59 -15.07 9.38
N ALA A 200 4.41 -14.08 9.73
CA ALA A 200 5.80 -14.00 9.27
C ALA A 200 6.64 -15.18 9.82
N VAL A 201 6.47 -15.51 11.11
CA VAL A 201 7.12 -16.68 11.72
C VAL A 201 6.69 -17.98 11.02
N TYR A 202 5.39 -18.15 10.77
CA TYR A 202 4.84 -19.32 10.07
C TYR A 202 5.45 -19.49 8.68
N ALA A 203 5.50 -18.42 7.88
CA ALA A 203 6.08 -18.45 6.55
C ALA A 203 7.56 -18.88 6.57
N ARG A 204 8.33 -18.35 7.53
CA ARG A 204 9.75 -18.68 7.68
C ARG A 204 9.98 -20.14 8.13
N LEU A 205 9.17 -20.64 9.06
CA LEU A 205 9.25 -22.04 9.50
C LEU A 205 8.89 -23.01 8.37
N ARG A 206 7.90 -22.66 7.54
CA ARG A 206 7.51 -23.44 6.36
C ARG A 206 8.66 -23.53 5.34
N GLU A 207 9.28 -22.40 5.03
CA GLU A 207 10.44 -22.33 4.14
C GLU A 207 11.59 -23.24 4.66
N LYS A 208 11.94 -23.10 5.94
CA LYS A 208 12.99 -23.91 6.58
C LYS A 208 12.69 -25.42 6.55
N THR A 209 11.42 -25.80 6.65
CA THR A 209 11.00 -27.21 6.58
C THR A 209 11.17 -27.76 5.16
N ILE A 210 10.81 -26.97 4.14
CA ILE A 210 11.01 -27.33 2.73
C ILE A 210 12.51 -27.47 2.43
N ASP A 211 13.34 -26.57 2.93
CA ASP A 211 14.79 -26.63 2.72
C ASP A 211 15.41 -27.87 3.37
N ARG A 212 14.98 -28.21 4.60
CA ARG A 212 15.42 -29.46 5.27
C ARG A 212 14.98 -30.71 4.50
N GLN A 213 13.76 -30.73 3.97
CA GLN A 213 13.26 -31.84 3.14
C GLN A 213 14.11 -31.99 1.88
N LYS A 214 14.35 -30.90 1.13
CA LYS A 214 15.21 -30.90 -0.06
C LYS A 214 16.63 -31.35 0.26
N ALA A 215 17.21 -30.88 1.37
CA ALA A 215 18.53 -31.32 1.81
C ALA A 215 18.58 -32.82 2.12
N SER A 216 17.53 -33.36 2.77
CA SER A 216 17.44 -34.80 3.04
C SER A 216 17.25 -35.65 1.78
N GLU A 217 16.51 -35.16 0.78
CA GLU A 217 16.36 -35.80 -0.52
C GLU A 217 17.67 -35.80 -1.30
N ALA A 218 18.38 -34.67 -1.31
CA ALA A 218 19.69 -34.56 -1.94
C ALA A 218 20.72 -35.49 -1.29
N GLN A 219 20.70 -35.65 0.04
CA GLN A 219 21.57 -36.59 0.75
C GLN A 219 21.26 -38.04 0.33
N LYS A 220 19.98 -38.43 0.30
CA LYS A 220 19.56 -39.76 -0.16
C LYS A 220 19.93 -40.03 -1.63
N ALA A 221 19.85 -39.02 -2.48
CA ALA A 221 20.21 -39.12 -3.90
C ALA A 221 21.74 -39.21 -4.11
N GLY A 222 22.53 -38.48 -3.31
CA GLY A 222 23.99 -38.55 -3.35
C GLY A 222 24.57 -39.83 -2.75
N GLU A 223 23.83 -40.51 -1.89
CA GLU A 223 24.17 -41.79 -1.27
C GLU A 223 23.70 -43.00 -2.10
N ALA A 224 23.16 -42.77 -3.31
CA ALA A 224 22.85 -43.84 -4.25
C ALA A 224 24.10 -44.72 -4.45
N PRO A 225 23.96 -46.05 -4.26
CA PRO A 225 25.11 -46.95 -4.26
C PRO A 225 25.83 -46.80 -5.60
N ARG A 226 27.11 -46.41 -5.55
CA ARG A 226 28.00 -46.52 -6.72
C ARG A 226 27.79 -47.94 -7.26
N PRO A 227 27.39 -48.10 -8.53
CA PRO A 227 27.20 -49.42 -9.09
C PRO A 227 28.48 -50.19 -8.82
N LYS A 228 28.40 -51.25 -8.00
CA LYS A 228 29.54 -52.13 -7.81
C LYS A 228 29.93 -52.55 -9.21
N ASP A 229 31.12 -52.16 -9.64
CA ASP A 229 31.73 -52.64 -10.87
C ASP A 229 31.49 -54.15 -10.89
N ARG A 230 30.61 -54.58 -11.79
CA ARG A 230 30.47 -55.99 -12.13
C ARG A 230 31.75 -56.30 -12.89
N GLY A 231 32.79 -56.62 -12.13
CA GLY A 231 33.99 -57.22 -12.65
C GLY A 231 33.60 -58.49 -13.40
N ALA A 232 34.00 -58.49 -14.68
CA ALA A 232 34.33 -59.59 -15.58
C ALA A 232 33.66 -60.95 -15.31
#